data_AF-A0A450ZMF0-F1
#
_entry.id   AF-A0A450ZMF0-F1
#
_cell.length_a   1.000
_cell.length_b   1.000
_cell.length_c   1.000
_cell.angle_alpha   90.00
_cell.angle_beta   90.00
_cell.angle_gamma   90.00
#
_symmetry.space_group_name_H-M   'P 1'
#
loop_
_entity.id
_entity.type
_entity.pdbx_description
1 polymer ?
#
loop_
_entity_poly.entity_id
_entity_poly.type
_entity_poly.pdbx_seq_one_letter_code
_entity_poly.pdbx_strand_id
1 'polypeptide(L)'
;MGVFDVTSLLVWLLSVLGALSFFAAGYLLARVRAVSLRQKLDKHKERLGEAEKRVEWLEERQVGFHEKQYPQENGKQVDHSSESIKKTSLLPIPSIPNVPGGLGNSLETFLEVLSRNIEGCQAAVFADEQGFPVAGIGEYEENLAIIAAACNEVSDRISNILPFGKLQEMRMIDENGLVAAVYSVPIDRQWLTLVLLSVGDSPKRKVVKRFIKDYLPEIIGEGRGR
;
A
#
# COMPACT_ATOMS: atom_id res chain seq x y z
N MET A 1 -40.32 -46.05 -27.01
CA MET A 1 -39.18 -46.50 -26.18
C MET A 1 -37.92 -45.92 -26.78
N GLY A 2 -37.30 -44.94 -26.13
CA GLY A 2 -36.06 -44.34 -26.61
C GLY A 2 -34.87 -45.25 -26.30
N VAL A 3 -34.10 -45.62 -27.32
CA VAL A 3 -32.85 -46.37 -27.14
C VAL A 3 -31.82 -45.39 -26.60
N PHE A 4 -31.43 -45.53 -25.34
CA PHE A 4 -30.32 -44.76 -24.78
C PHE A 4 -29.03 -45.17 -25.50
N ASP A 5 -28.37 -44.19 -26.11
CA ASP A 5 -27.10 -44.40 -26.79
C ASP A 5 -25.98 -44.61 -25.75
N VAL A 6 -25.42 -45.82 -25.74
CA VAL A 6 -24.35 -46.23 -24.82
C VAL A 6 -23.12 -45.33 -24.94
N THR A 7 -22.88 -44.76 -26.12
CA THR A 7 -21.75 -43.84 -26.34
C THR A 7 -21.92 -42.53 -25.59
N SER A 8 -23.14 -41.99 -25.56
CA SER A 8 -23.48 -40.78 -24.80
C SER A 8 -23.32 -40.98 -23.30
N LEU A 9 -23.62 -42.18 -22.78
CA LEU A 9 -23.44 -42.50 -21.36
C LEU A 9 -21.97 -42.50 -20.96
N LEU A 10 -21.10 -43.08 -21.80
CA LEU A 10 -19.65 -43.15 -21.53
C LEU A 10 -19.00 -41.77 -21.51
N VAL A 11 -19.37 -40.89 -22.46
CA VAL A 11 -18.85 -39.51 -22.50
C VAL A 11 -19.28 -38.74 -21.24
N TRP A 12 -20.52 -38.90 -20.81
CA TRP A 12 -21.02 -38.26 -19.59
C TRP A 12 -20.29 -38.74 -18.33
N LEU A 13 -20.06 -40.05 -18.20
CA LEU A 13 -19.30 -40.63 -17.08
C LEU A 13 -17.87 -40.10 -17.01
N LEU A 14 -17.17 -40.02 -18.16
CA LEU A 14 -15.81 -39.48 -18.21
C LEU A 14 -15.77 -38.00 -17.84
N SER A 15 -16.77 -37.21 -18.26
CA SER A 15 -16.87 -35.79 -17.89
C SER A 15 -17.07 -35.60 -16.39
N VAL A 16 -17.97 -36.37 -15.77
CA VAL A 16 -18.21 -36.32 -14.32
C VAL A 16 -16.96 -36.76 -13.55
N LEU A 17 -16.28 -37.81 -14.00
CA LEU A 17 -15.04 -38.29 -13.38
C LEU A 17 -13.92 -37.23 -13.46
N GLY A 18 -13.80 -36.54 -14.60
CA GLY A 18 -12.88 -35.43 -14.77
C GLY A 18 -13.18 -34.28 -13.80
N ALA A 19 -14.45 -33.85 -13.73
CA ALA A 19 -14.87 -32.79 -12.82
C ALA A 19 -14.58 -33.14 -11.35
N LEU A 20 -14.90 -34.36 -10.92
CA LEU A 20 -14.60 -34.83 -9.56
C LEU A 20 -13.09 -34.81 -9.25
N SER A 21 -12.25 -35.17 -10.23
CA SER A 21 -10.79 -35.14 -10.06
C SER A 21 -10.27 -33.71 -9.88
N PHE A 22 -10.78 -32.74 -10.65
CA PHE A 22 -10.44 -31.32 -10.48
C PHE A 22 -10.90 -30.78 -9.13
N PHE A 23 -12.12 -31.12 -8.69
CA PHE A 23 -12.62 -30.73 -7.36
C PHE A 23 -11.77 -31.32 -6.23
N ALA A 24 -11.38 -32.60 -6.33
CA ALA A 24 -10.52 -33.24 -5.33
C ALA A 24 -9.14 -32.58 -5.25
N ALA A 25 -8.52 -32.26 -6.40
CA ALA A 25 -7.25 -31.55 -6.46
C ALA A 25 -7.35 -30.14 -5.85
N GLY A 26 -8.40 -29.39 -6.20
CA GLY A 26 -8.67 -28.07 -5.62
C GLY A 26 -8.86 -28.12 -4.11
N TYR A 27 -9.61 -29.11 -3.61
CA TYR A 27 -9.83 -29.32 -2.18
C TYR A 27 -8.52 -29.66 -1.43
N LEU A 28 -7.68 -30.53 -1.99
CA LEU A 28 -6.38 -30.85 -1.40
C LEU A 28 -5.47 -29.61 -1.34
N LEU A 29 -5.42 -28.80 -2.41
CA LEU A 29 -4.63 -27.57 -2.42
C LEU A 29 -5.13 -26.56 -1.37
N ALA A 30 -6.44 -26.40 -1.25
CA ALA A 30 -7.06 -25.55 -0.23
C ALA A 30 -6.70 -26.04 1.18
N ARG A 31 -6.73 -27.36 1.41
CA ARG A 31 -6.37 -27.96 2.70
C ARG A 31 -4.90 -27.73 3.07
N VAL A 32 -3.98 -27.89 2.11
CA VAL A 32 -2.54 -27.62 2.33
C VAL A 32 -2.30 -26.15 2.68
N ARG A 33 -2.98 -25.22 1.99
CA ARG A 33 -2.90 -23.79 2.32
C ARG A 33 -3.45 -23.49 3.71
N ALA A 34 -4.56 -24.11 4.11
CA ALA A 34 -5.14 -23.92 5.43
C ALA A 34 -4.19 -24.37 6.57
N VAL A 35 -3.45 -25.47 6.37
CA VAL A 35 -2.44 -25.93 7.34
C VAL A 35 -1.27 -24.96 7.43
N SER A 36 -0.78 -24.45 6.30
CA SER A 36 0.30 -23.44 6.27
C SER A 36 -0.10 -22.14 6.97
N LEU A 37 -1.34 -21.69 6.77
CA LEU A 37 -1.89 -20.51 7.46
C LEU A 37 -1.98 -20.72 8.97
N ARG A 38 -2.41 -21.90 9.43
CA ARG A 38 -2.43 -22.23 10.88
C ARG A 38 -1.03 -22.17 11.48
N GLN A 39 -0.01 -22.73 10.82
CA GLN A 39 1.37 -22.64 11.30
C GLN A 39 1.87 -21.20 11.40
N LYS A 40 1.56 -20.34 10.42
CA LYS A 40 1.90 -18.92 10.49
C LYS A 40 1.20 -18.22 11.66
N LEU A 41 -0.07 -18.55 11.89
CA LEU A 41 -0.87 -17.99 12.98
C LEU A 41 -0.31 -18.39 14.36
N ASP A 42 0.08 -19.65 14.53
CA ASP A 42 0.69 -20.14 15.77
C ASP A 42 2.03 -19.43 16.05
N LYS A 43 2.85 -19.22 15.00
CA LYS A 43 4.10 -18.47 15.11
C LYS A 43 3.89 -16.99 15.49
N HIS A 44 2.81 -16.37 15.01
CA HIS A 44 2.47 -15.00 15.42
C HIS A 44 1.96 -14.94 16.86
N LYS A 45 1.19 -15.94 17.30
CA LYS A 45 0.71 -16.05 18.68
C LYS A 45 1.87 -16.21 19.68
N GLU A 46 2.88 -16.99 19.31
CA GLU A 46 4.10 -17.14 20.11
C GLU A 46 4.86 -15.80 20.27
N ARG A 47 5.01 -15.04 19.17
CA ARG A 47 5.65 -13.71 19.21
C ARG A 47 4.87 -12.70 20.03
N LEU A 48 3.54 -12.73 19.97
CA LEU A 48 2.68 -11.87 20.80
C LEU A 48 2.84 -12.21 22.29
N GLY A 49 2.88 -13.48 22.65
CA GLY A 49 3.13 -13.89 24.04
C GLY A 49 4.52 -13.50 24.55
N GLU A 50 5.54 -13.51 23.69
CA GLU A 50 6.88 -13.02 24.06
C GLU A 50 6.88 -11.48 24.24
N ALA A 51 6.18 -10.75 23.38
CA ALA A 51 6.06 -9.30 23.49
C ALA A 51 5.30 -8.89 24.76
N GLU A 52 4.21 -9.59 25.10
CA GLU A 52 3.43 -9.36 26.33
C GLU A 52 4.29 -9.53 27.58
N LYS A 53 5.10 -10.61 27.64
CA LYS A 53 6.07 -10.81 28.73
C LYS A 53 7.10 -9.68 28.83
N ARG A 54 7.55 -9.13 27.70
CA ARG A 54 8.51 -8.00 27.72
C ARG A 54 7.89 -6.73 28.29
N VAL A 55 6.60 -6.50 28.05
CA VAL A 55 5.87 -5.36 28.63
C VAL A 55 5.71 -5.54 30.14
N GLU A 56 5.30 -6.73 30.60
CA GLU A 56 5.17 -7.05 32.03
C GLU A 56 6.50 -6.85 32.79
N TRP A 57 7.63 -7.31 32.21
CA TRP A 57 8.97 -7.07 32.77
C TRP A 57 9.37 -5.58 32.83
N LEU A 58 8.89 -4.74 31.91
CA LEU A 58 9.16 -3.30 31.94
C LEU A 58 8.30 -2.59 32.99
N GLU A 59 7.06 -3.05 33.20
CA GLU A 59 6.15 -2.51 34.20
C GLU A 59 6.65 -2.78 35.63
N GLU A 60 7.10 -4.02 35.94
CA GLU A 60 7.72 -4.33 37.24
C GLU A 60 8.96 -3.46 37.51
N ARG A 61 9.73 -3.14 36.48
CA ARG A 61 10.96 -2.34 36.62
C ARG A 61 10.68 -0.85 36.86
N GLN A 62 9.54 -0.33 36.40
CA GLN A 62 9.14 1.05 36.63
C GLN A 62 8.58 1.26 38.05
N VAL A 63 7.89 0.27 38.63
CA VAL A 63 7.35 0.36 40.00
C VAL A 63 8.47 0.47 41.05
N GLY A 64 9.67 -0.07 40.78
CA GLY A 64 10.83 0.03 41.67
C GLY A 64 11.60 1.36 41.65
N PHE A 65 11.33 2.27 40.69
CA PHE A 65 12.11 3.51 40.52
C PHE A 65 11.39 4.79 40.95
N HIS A 66 10.13 4.70 41.39
CA HIS A 66 9.30 5.87 41.68
C HIS A 66 9.23 6.28 43.17
N GLU A 67 10.27 6.00 43.96
CA GLU A 67 10.39 6.47 45.35
C GLU A 67 11.61 7.40 45.56
N LYS A 68 11.72 8.45 44.74
CA LYS A 68 12.45 9.67 45.13
C LYS A 68 11.65 10.90 44.70
N GLN A 69 10.84 11.37 45.65
CA GLN A 69 10.17 12.66 45.64
C GLN A 69 11.16 13.78 45.31
N TYR A 70 10.85 14.56 44.28
CA TYR A 70 11.32 15.94 44.17
C TYR A 70 10.15 16.89 44.45
N PRO A 71 10.38 18.03 45.14
CA PRO A 71 9.34 18.97 45.45
C PRO A 71 8.81 19.65 44.19
N GLN A 72 7.48 19.71 44.15
CA GLN A 72 6.66 20.37 43.15
C GLN A 72 6.90 21.89 43.19
N GLU A 73 7.48 22.47 42.13
CA GLU A 73 7.55 23.92 41.97
C GLU A 73 6.38 24.39 41.11
N ASN A 74 5.49 25.15 41.74
CA ASN A 74 4.33 25.81 41.15
C ASN A 74 4.76 26.77 40.03
N GLY A 75 4.44 26.42 38.78
CA GLY A 75 4.72 27.23 37.61
C GLY A 75 3.53 27.35 36.67
N LYS A 76 2.67 28.33 36.97
CA LYS A 76 1.87 29.14 36.02
C LYS A 76 1.23 28.42 34.82
N GLN A 77 -0.07 28.17 34.96
CA GLN A 77 -1.03 27.95 33.88
C GLN A 77 -1.06 29.18 32.96
N VAL A 78 -0.59 29.02 31.73
CA VAL A 78 -0.79 29.97 30.63
C VAL A 78 -1.79 29.33 29.66
N ASP A 79 -2.95 29.97 29.55
CA ASP A 79 -3.98 29.67 28.56
C ASP A 79 -3.39 29.74 27.15
N HIS A 80 -3.14 28.58 26.55
CA HIS A 80 -2.88 28.51 25.11
C HIS A 80 -4.20 28.39 24.36
N SER A 81 -4.64 29.58 23.95
CA SER A 81 -5.60 29.84 22.88
C SER A 81 -5.50 28.82 21.75
N SER A 82 -6.62 28.13 21.53
CA SER A 82 -6.88 27.31 20.36
C SER A 82 -7.16 28.22 19.17
N GLU A 83 -6.11 28.69 18.50
CA GLU A 83 -6.23 29.35 17.21
C GLU A 83 -5.17 28.87 16.22
N SER A 84 -5.59 28.80 14.97
CA SER A 84 -4.79 28.59 13.76
C SER A 84 -4.51 27.14 13.40
N ILE A 85 -5.51 26.54 12.74
CA ILE A 85 -5.29 25.68 11.58
C ILE A 85 -4.38 26.48 10.64
N LYS A 86 -3.06 26.26 10.77
CA LYS A 86 -2.06 26.77 9.84
C LYS A 86 -2.47 26.29 8.46
N LYS A 87 -2.94 27.23 7.63
CA LYS A 87 -2.85 27.13 6.18
C LYS A 87 -1.43 26.65 5.89
N THR A 88 -1.30 25.42 5.43
CA THR A 88 -0.08 24.89 4.86
C THR A 88 0.25 25.78 3.65
N SER A 89 1.00 26.85 3.89
CA SER A 89 1.60 27.65 2.84
C SER A 89 2.50 26.69 2.08
N LEU A 90 2.06 26.33 0.88
CA LEU A 90 2.83 25.61 -0.11
C LEU A 90 4.17 26.35 -0.25
N LEU A 91 5.23 25.74 0.27
CA LEU A 91 6.58 26.25 0.10
C LEU A 91 6.88 26.34 -1.41
N PRO A 92 7.68 27.34 -1.83
CA PRO A 92 8.12 27.44 -3.21
C PRO A 92 8.80 26.13 -3.61
N ILE A 93 8.30 25.53 -4.69
CA ILE A 93 8.78 24.26 -5.22
C ILE A 93 10.29 24.41 -5.54
N PRO A 94 11.17 23.58 -4.97
CA PRO A 94 12.59 23.64 -5.27
C PRO A 94 12.82 23.33 -6.76
N SER A 95 13.56 24.21 -7.43
CA SER A 95 13.96 24.06 -8.83
C SER A 95 14.84 22.82 -9.01
N ILE A 96 14.47 21.98 -9.97
CA ILE A 96 15.08 20.66 -10.24
C ILE A 96 16.52 20.83 -10.75
N PRO A 97 17.51 20.10 -10.21
CA PRO A 97 18.82 20.00 -10.84
C PRO A 97 18.69 19.25 -12.17
N ASN A 98 19.19 19.84 -13.25
CA ASN A 98 19.12 19.27 -14.60
C ASN A 98 20.10 18.09 -14.71
N VAL A 99 19.69 16.90 -14.25
CA VAL A 99 20.53 15.69 -14.25
C VAL A 99 20.36 14.97 -15.59
N PRO A 100 21.41 14.76 -16.38
CA PRO A 100 21.35 13.91 -17.57
C PRO A 100 21.23 12.45 -17.13
N GLY A 101 20.00 11.95 -17.01
CA GLY A 101 19.68 10.58 -16.62
C GLY A 101 18.41 10.08 -17.32
N GLY A 102 18.28 8.75 -17.46
CA GLY A 102 17.09 8.14 -18.07
C GLY A 102 15.80 8.39 -17.26
N LEU A 103 14.66 7.91 -17.79
CA LEU A 103 13.34 8.06 -17.16
C LEU A 103 13.32 7.59 -15.70
N GLY A 104 13.98 6.46 -15.39
CA GLY A 104 14.11 5.94 -14.03
C GLY A 104 14.72 6.97 -13.06
N ASN A 105 15.88 7.54 -13.42
CA ASN A 105 16.55 8.56 -12.59
C ASN A 105 15.69 9.82 -12.40
N SER A 106 14.91 10.19 -13.42
CA SER A 106 13.99 11.33 -13.33
C SER A 106 12.84 11.04 -12.36
N LEU A 107 12.29 9.82 -12.40
CA LEU A 107 11.25 9.37 -11.48
C LEU A 107 11.76 9.21 -10.04
N GLU A 108 12.96 8.66 -9.84
CA GLU A 108 13.60 8.56 -8.52
C GLU A 108 13.84 9.96 -7.94
N THR A 109 14.37 10.90 -8.72
CA THR A 109 14.54 12.30 -8.29
C THR A 109 13.19 12.92 -7.92
N PHE A 110 12.14 12.64 -8.69
CA PHE A 110 10.79 13.07 -8.34
C PHE A 110 10.32 12.48 -7.01
N LEU A 111 10.52 11.17 -6.80
CA LEU A 111 10.13 10.49 -5.56
C LEU A 111 10.91 11.05 -4.35
N GLU A 112 12.20 11.36 -4.50
CA GLU A 112 12.99 12.02 -3.46
C GLU A 112 12.44 13.41 -3.09
N VAL A 113 12.09 14.21 -4.09
CA VAL A 113 11.50 15.53 -3.83
C VAL A 113 10.12 15.37 -3.18
N LEU A 114 9.33 14.41 -3.64
CA LEU A 114 8.01 14.13 -3.08
C LEU A 114 8.11 13.68 -1.61
N SER A 115 9.00 12.75 -1.28
CA SER A 115 9.17 12.25 0.08
C SER A 115 9.64 13.32 1.05
N ARG A 116 10.57 14.20 0.64
CA ARG A 116 11.01 15.33 1.46
C ARG A 116 9.90 16.34 1.76
N ASN A 117 8.90 16.44 0.89
CA ASN A 117 7.76 17.34 1.06
C ASN A 117 6.58 16.71 1.83
N ILE A 118 6.64 15.41 2.09
CA ILE A 118 5.61 14.68 2.85
C ILE A 118 6.18 14.33 4.21
N GLU A 119 5.63 14.95 5.24
CA GLU A 119 6.00 14.62 6.61
C GLU A 119 5.74 13.14 6.92
N GLY A 120 6.73 12.46 7.50
CA GLY A 120 6.61 11.05 7.86
C GLY A 120 6.69 10.06 6.69
N CYS A 121 7.02 10.49 5.46
CA CYS A 121 7.22 9.57 4.33
C CYS A 121 8.43 8.66 4.55
N GLN A 122 8.21 7.35 4.58
CA GLN A 122 9.25 6.34 4.80
C GLN A 122 9.75 5.71 3.50
N ALA A 123 8.83 5.46 2.56
CA ALA A 123 9.14 4.87 1.28
C ALA A 123 8.13 5.30 0.22
N ALA A 124 8.58 5.32 -1.03
CA ALA A 124 7.73 5.62 -2.17
C ALA A 124 8.18 4.81 -3.37
N VAL A 125 7.25 4.32 -4.18
CA VAL A 125 7.58 3.55 -5.39
C VAL A 125 6.61 3.88 -6.51
N PHE A 126 7.15 3.96 -7.72
CA PHE A 126 6.39 3.77 -8.94
C PHE A 126 6.53 2.33 -9.39
N ALA A 127 5.41 1.66 -9.61
CA ALA A 127 5.38 0.32 -10.19
C ALA A 127 4.46 0.28 -11.41
N ASP A 128 4.70 -0.68 -12.29
CA ASP A 128 3.80 -1.00 -13.38
C ASP A 128 2.56 -1.76 -12.88
N GLU A 129 1.68 -2.16 -13.81
CA GLU A 129 0.45 -2.90 -13.48
C GLU A 129 0.73 -4.32 -12.95
N GLN A 130 1.91 -4.87 -13.22
CA GLN A 130 2.33 -6.22 -12.82
C GLN A 130 3.07 -6.22 -11.48
N GLY A 131 3.36 -5.05 -10.92
CA GLY A 131 4.05 -4.89 -9.65
C GLY A 131 5.57 -4.91 -9.76
N PHE A 132 6.12 -4.68 -10.97
CA PHE A 132 7.55 -4.44 -11.13
C PHE A 132 7.87 -2.98 -10.81
N PRO A 133 8.88 -2.72 -9.96
CA PRO A 133 9.28 -1.36 -9.64
C PRO A 133 9.93 -0.68 -10.87
N VAL A 134 9.45 0.51 -11.20
CA VAL A 134 10.01 1.40 -12.23
C VAL A 134 11.00 2.39 -11.61
N ALA A 135 10.69 2.87 -10.40
CA ALA A 135 11.51 3.75 -9.59
C ALA A 135 11.08 3.62 -8.12
N GLY A 136 12.02 3.68 -7.20
CA GLY A 136 11.75 3.51 -5.78
C GLY A 136 12.68 4.34 -4.90
N ILE A 137 12.20 4.67 -3.71
CA ILE A 137 13.02 5.16 -2.60
C ILE A 137 12.58 4.49 -1.28
N GLY A 138 13.56 4.15 -0.44
CA GLY A 138 13.35 3.67 0.93
C GLY A 138 13.43 2.15 1.10
N GLU A 139 13.28 1.67 2.33
CA GLU A 139 13.57 0.26 2.67
C GLU A 139 12.49 -0.76 2.22
N TYR A 140 11.39 -0.29 1.61
CA TYR A 140 10.21 -1.12 1.31
C TYR A 140 9.81 -1.13 -0.17
N GLU A 141 10.67 -0.67 -1.07
CA GLU A 141 10.35 -0.50 -2.50
C GLU A 141 9.70 -1.73 -3.16
N GLU A 142 10.32 -2.90 -3.02
CA GLU A 142 9.81 -4.16 -3.60
C GLU A 142 8.43 -4.54 -3.04
N ASN A 143 8.26 -4.40 -1.72
CA ASN A 143 7.00 -4.72 -1.06
C ASN A 143 5.88 -3.76 -1.49
N LEU A 144 6.20 -2.48 -1.64
CA LEU A 144 5.25 -1.48 -2.12
C LEU A 144 4.88 -1.71 -3.59
N ALA A 145 5.80 -2.20 -4.42
CA ALA A 145 5.50 -2.54 -5.81
C ALA A 145 4.53 -3.72 -5.91
N ILE A 146 4.67 -4.72 -5.04
CA ILE A 146 3.71 -5.83 -4.93
C ILE A 146 2.32 -5.32 -4.47
N ILE A 147 2.29 -4.38 -3.51
CA ILE A 147 1.03 -3.74 -3.08
C ILE A 147 0.37 -3.00 -4.26
N ALA A 148 1.16 -2.33 -5.11
CA ALA A 148 0.67 -1.66 -6.30
C ALA A 148 -0.10 -2.62 -7.23
N ALA A 149 0.49 -3.78 -7.53
CA ALA A 149 -0.14 -4.83 -8.33
C ALA A 149 -1.45 -5.34 -7.68
N ALA A 150 -1.42 -5.63 -6.39
CA ALA A 150 -2.60 -6.09 -5.66
C ALA A 150 -3.74 -5.06 -5.70
N CYS A 151 -3.42 -3.76 -5.53
CA CYS A 151 -4.38 -2.69 -5.62
C CYS A 151 -4.93 -2.48 -7.03
N ASN A 152 -4.12 -2.68 -8.08
CA ASN A 152 -4.60 -2.65 -9.46
C ASN A 152 -5.60 -3.79 -9.72
N GLU A 153 -5.31 -5.01 -9.28
CA GLU A 153 -6.25 -6.13 -9.42
C GLU A 153 -7.58 -5.84 -8.69
N VAL A 154 -7.52 -5.29 -7.49
CA VAL A 154 -8.71 -4.87 -6.74
C VAL A 154 -9.47 -3.78 -7.49
N SER A 155 -8.77 -2.80 -8.06
CA SER A 155 -9.38 -1.74 -8.87
C SER A 155 -10.13 -2.30 -10.08
N ASP A 156 -9.52 -3.24 -10.79
CA ASP A 156 -10.12 -3.87 -11.97
C ASP A 156 -11.33 -4.73 -11.60
N ARG A 157 -11.32 -5.39 -10.43
CA ARG A 157 -12.49 -6.12 -9.95
C ARG A 157 -13.62 -5.16 -9.55
N ILE A 158 -13.30 -4.05 -8.89
CA ILE A 158 -14.30 -3.06 -8.47
C ILE A 158 -14.98 -2.42 -9.68
N SER A 159 -14.24 -2.08 -10.74
CA SER A 159 -14.82 -1.50 -11.97
C SER A 159 -15.76 -2.43 -12.72
N ASN A 160 -15.65 -3.74 -12.51
CA ASN A 160 -16.58 -4.74 -13.04
C ASN A 160 -17.88 -4.85 -12.22
N ILE A 161 -17.86 -4.43 -10.96
CA ILE A 161 -19.00 -4.55 -10.02
C ILE A 161 -19.77 -3.23 -9.96
N LEU A 162 -19.04 -2.12 -9.95
CA LEU A 162 -19.57 -0.77 -9.79
C LEU A 162 -19.24 0.04 -11.04
N PRO A 163 -20.10 1.00 -11.44
CA PRO A 163 -19.90 1.84 -12.62
C PRO A 163 -18.84 2.94 -12.36
N PHE A 164 -17.70 2.54 -11.79
CA PHE A 164 -16.55 3.40 -11.60
C PHE A 164 -15.57 3.20 -12.75
N GLY A 165 -14.94 4.29 -13.18
CA GLY A 165 -13.73 4.21 -14.00
C GLY A 165 -12.55 3.67 -13.20
N LYS A 166 -11.33 3.76 -13.77
CA LYS A 166 -10.10 3.38 -13.07
C LYS A 166 -9.97 4.14 -11.75
N LEU A 167 -9.82 3.40 -10.65
CA LEU A 167 -9.69 4.00 -9.33
C LEU A 167 -8.43 4.87 -9.29
N GLN A 168 -8.55 6.02 -8.65
CA GLN A 168 -7.53 7.07 -8.73
C GLN A 168 -6.70 7.17 -7.45
N GLU A 169 -7.27 6.72 -6.34
CA GLU A 169 -6.68 6.79 -5.02
C GLU A 169 -7.26 5.64 -4.17
N MET A 170 -6.39 4.91 -3.48
CA MET A 170 -6.75 4.03 -2.37
C MET A 170 -5.89 4.39 -1.17
N ARG A 171 -6.44 4.27 0.04
CA ARG A 171 -5.72 4.49 1.28
C ARG A 171 -5.95 3.31 2.21
N MET A 172 -4.86 2.76 2.72
CA MET A 172 -4.85 1.74 3.76
C MET A 172 -4.20 2.37 4.99
N ILE A 173 -4.88 2.30 6.12
CA ILE A 173 -4.44 2.89 7.39
C ILE A 173 -4.40 1.76 8.40
N ASP A 174 -3.26 1.56 9.05
CA ASP A 174 -3.12 0.58 10.12
C ASP A 174 -3.51 1.16 11.49
N GLU A 175 -3.49 0.31 12.52
CA GLU A 175 -3.81 0.70 13.89
C GLU A 175 -2.80 1.68 14.52
N ASN A 176 -1.58 1.78 13.96
CA ASN A 176 -0.50 2.64 14.43
C ASN A 176 -0.44 3.98 13.66
N GLY A 177 -1.37 4.21 12.73
CA GLY A 177 -1.39 5.40 11.90
C GLY A 177 -0.38 5.37 10.74
N LEU A 178 0.15 4.21 10.39
CA LEU A 178 0.90 3.99 9.15
C LEU A 178 -0.10 3.98 7.99
N VAL A 179 0.20 4.77 6.97
CA VAL A 179 -0.66 4.94 5.80
C VAL A 179 0.08 4.51 4.54
N ALA A 180 -0.51 3.54 3.84
CA ALA A 180 -0.15 3.22 2.46
C ALA A 180 -1.17 3.86 1.53
N ALA A 181 -0.74 4.88 0.78
CA ALA A 181 -1.57 5.58 -0.20
C ALA A 181 -1.15 5.19 -1.62
N VAL A 182 -2.11 4.74 -2.41
CA VAL A 182 -1.91 4.22 -3.77
C VAL A 182 -2.61 5.16 -4.75
N TYR A 183 -1.89 5.63 -5.75
CA TYR A 183 -2.40 6.52 -6.80
C TYR A 183 -2.14 5.93 -8.18
N SER A 184 -3.18 5.89 -9.01
CA SER A 184 -3.02 5.53 -10.42
C SER A 184 -2.66 6.77 -11.23
N VAL A 185 -1.53 6.71 -11.92
CA VAL A 185 -0.92 7.82 -12.66
C VAL A 185 -0.87 7.46 -14.14
N PRO A 186 -1.63 8.16 -15.01
CA PRO A 186 -1.57 7.92 -16.45
C PRO A 186 -0.27 8.50 -17.02
N ILE A 187 0.50 7.65 -17.70
CA ILE A 187 1.77 7.97 -18.36
C ILE A 187 1.69 7.46 -19.80
N ASP A 188 1.51 8.39 -20.74
CA ASP A 188 1.22 8.11 -22.15
C ASP A 188 0.09 7.06 -22.33
N ARG A 189 0.43 5.85 -22.78
CA ARG A 189 -0.52 4.73 -23.02
C ARG A 189 -0.60 3.74 -21.86
N GLN A 190 0.17 3.95 -20.80
CA GLN A 190 0.27 3.04 -19.66
C GLN A 190 -0.18 3.74 -18.38
N TRP A 191 -0.54 2.93 -17.39
CA TRP A 191 -0.80 3.41 -16.04
C TRP A 191 0.32 2.93 -15.14
N LEU A 192 1.03 3.88 -14.53
CA LEU A 192 1.88 3.57 -13.40
C LEU A 192 1.09 3.72 -12.11
N THR A 193 1.57 3.06 -11.07
CA THR A 193 0.98 3.11 -9.75
C THR A 193 2.02 3.67 -8.79
N LEU A 194 1.72 4.83 -8.22
CA LEU A 194 2.52 5.43 -7.16
C LEU A 194 2.00 4.91 -5.82
N VAL A 195 2.87 4.27 -5.05
CA VAL A 195 2.57 3.88 -3.66
C VAL A 195 3.45 4.66 -2.72
N LEU A 196 2.84 5.31 -1.74
CA LEU A 196 3.51 6.06 -0.69
C LEU A 196 3.26 5.39 0.66
N LEU A 197 4.32 5.17 1.42
CA LEU A 197 4.25 4.72 2.80
C LEU A 197 4.65 5.87 3.72
N SER A 198 3.74 6.31 4.58
CA SER A 198 3.98 7.42 5.49
C SER A 198 3.37 7.18 6.87
N VAL A 199 4.00 7.73 7.92
CA VAL A 199 3.39 7.83 9.25
C VAL A 199 2.54 9.08 9.32
N GLY A 200 1.27 8.94 9.71
CA GLY A 200 0.33 10.06 9.80
C GLY A 200 -0.39 10.34 8.49
N ASP A 201 -0.63 11.61 8.17
CA ASP A 201 -1.43 11.97 7.00
C ASP A 201 -0.66 11.78 5.70
N SER A 202 -1.19 10.94 4.82
CA SER A 202 -0.72 10.86 3.43
C SER A 202 -1.11 12.13 2.66
N PRO A 203 -0.31 12.57 1.67
CA PRO A 203 -0.63 13.74 0.87
C PRO A 203 -2.01 13.61 0.21
N LYS A 204 -2.79 14.68 0.14
CA LYS A 204 -4.07 14.63 -0.58
C LYS A 204 -3.81 14.45 -2.08
N ARG A 205 -4.65 13.70 -2.78
CA ARG A 205 -4.58 13.52 -4.25
C ARG A 205 -4.37 14.80 -5.05
N LYS A 206 -4.95 15.94 -4.63
CA LYS A 206 -4.75 17.24 -5.30
C LYS A 206 -3.28 17.68 -5.30
N VAL A 207 -2.55 17.39 -4.22
CA VAL A 207 -1.13 17.69 -4.07
C VAL A 207 -0.33 16.76 -4.97
N VAL A 208 -0.56 15.45 -4.88
CA VAL A 208 0.12 14.44 -5.70
C VAL A 208 -0.11 14.71 -7.20
N LYS A 209 -1.35 14.99 -7.60
CA LYS A 209 -1.69 15.32 -8.99
C LYS A 209 -0.99 16.58 -9.49
N ARG A 210 -0.87 17.61 -8.63
CA ARG A 210 -0.12 18.83 -8.96
C ARG A 210 1.36 18.52 -9.14
N PHE A 211 1.95 17.78 -8.20
CA PHE A 211 3.34 17.32 -8.29
C PHE A 211 3.61 16.55 -9.59
N ILE A 212 2.76 15.58 -9.91
CA ILE A 212 2.87 14.81 -11.16
C ILE A 212 2.81 15.74 -12.39
N LYS A 213 1.89 16.71 -12.39
CA LYS A 213 1.77 17.67 -13.51
C LYS A 213 2.99 18.56 -13.64
N ASP A 214 3.55 19.01 -12.52
CA ASP A 214 4.66 19.96 -12.51
C ASP A 214 6.00 19.28 -12.86
N TYR A 215 6.17 18.00 -12.54
CA TYR A 215 7.43 17.27 -12.69
C TYR A 215 7.46 16.28 -13.86
N LEU A 216 6.31 15.79 -14.32
CA LEU A 216 6.22 14.85 -15.45
C LEU A 216 5.41 15.43 -16.64
N PRO A 217 5.60 16.72 -17.03
CA PRO A 217 4.78 17.33 -18.08
C PRO A 217 5.04 16.72 -19.46
N GLU A 218 6.24 16.19 -19.72
CA GLU A 218 6.59 15.59 -21.01
C GLU A 218 6.04 14.18 -21.21
N ILE A 219 5.72 13.49 -20.11
CA ILE A 219 5.32 12.08 -20.10
C ILE A 219 3.80 11.94 -20.10
N ILE A 220 3.12 12.89 -19.47
CA ILE A 220 1.68 13.03 -19.57
C ILE A 220 1.43 13.68 -20.93
N GLY A 221 1.31 12.87 -21.97
CA GLY A 221 0.93 13.32 -23.31
C GLY A 221 -0.47 13.94 -23.29
N GLU A 222 -0.63 15.13 -22.70
CA GLU A 222 -1.72 16.04 -23.03
C GLU A 222 -1.51 16.36 -24.50
N GLY A 223 -2.26 15.65 -25.34
CA GLY A 223 -2.17 15.72 -26.78
C GLY A 223 -2.01 17.16 -27.21
N ARG A 224 -0.82 17.47 -27.74
CA ARG A 224 -0.69 18.57 -28.70
C ARG A 224 -1.63 18.22 -29.84
N GLY A 225 -2.86 18.70 -29.75
CA GLY A 225 -3.87 18.58 -30.78
C GLY A 225 -3.26 19.08 -32.09
N ARG A 226 -3.17 18.16 -33.04
CA ARG A 226 -3.16 18.45 -34.48
C ARG A 226 -4.48 17.96 -35.03
#